data_AF-A0A919YCV2-F1
#
_entry.id   AF-A0A919YCV2-F1
#
_cell.length_a   1.000
_cell.length_b   1.000
_cell.length_c   1.000
_cell.angle_alpha   90.00
_cell.angle_beta   90.00
_cell.angle_gamma   90.00
#
_symmetry.space_group_name_H-M   'P 1'
#
loop_
_entity.id
_entity.type
_entity.pdbx_description
1 polymer ?
#
loop_
_entity_poly.entity_id
_entity_poly.type
_entity_poly.pdbx_seq_one_letter_code
_entity_poly.pdbx_strand_id
1 'polypeptide(L)'
;MKYINAEAVFPKRLLDELQQYVQGDWIYIPAMKGARKAWGERSGSREALRLRNEEIRLAYTRGRSIEQLSSQFGLAYDTVKKIIYSKS
;
A
#
# COMPACT_ATOMS: atom_id res chain seq x y z
N MET A 1 -0.85 9.86 -7.90
CA MET A 1 0.44 10.21 -8.54
C MET A 1 0.35 11.66 -8.96
N LYS A 2 1.42 12.45 -8.78
CA LYS A 2 1.42 13.85 -9.25
C LYS A 2 1.63 13.83 -10.76
N TYR A 3 0.91 14.67 -11.50
CA TYR A 3 1.21 14.91 -12.90
C TYR A 3 2.62 15.49 -13.04
N ILE A 4 3.36 15.01 -14.03
CA ILE A 4 4.70 15.45 -14.35
C ILE A 4 4.73 15.70 -15.86
N ASN A 5 5.06 16.92 -16.27
CA ASN A 5 5.24 17.24 -17.69
C ASN A 5 6.51 16.54 -18.20
N ALA A 6 6.38 15.80 -19.29
CA ALA A 6 7.48 15.06 -19.93
C ALA A 6 8.62 15.98 -20.38
N GLU A 7 8.32 17.19 -20.88
CA GLU A 7 9.30 18.20 -21.28
C GLU A 7 10.17 18.69 -20.12
N ALA A 8 9.66 18.60 -18.89
CA ALA A 8 10.39 19.02 -17.70
C ALA A 8 11.35 17.94 -17.16
N VAL A 9 11.25 16.69 -17.62
CA VAL A 9 11.96 15.54 -17.01
C VAL A 9 12.81 14.76 -18.02
N PHE A 10 12.37 14.62 -19.26
CA PHE A 10 13.10 13.86 -20.26
C PHE A 10 13.98 14.73 -21.15
N PRO A 11 15.18 14.26 -21.54
CA PRO A 11 15.98 14.93 -22.55
C PRO A 11 15.24 15.01 -23.88
N LYS A 12 15.45 16.10 -24.64
CA LYS A 12 14.81 16.33 -25.95
C LYS A 12 14.90 15.12 -26.88
N ARG A 13 16.08 14.52 -27.03
CA ARG A 13 16.28 13.33 -27.88
C ARG A 13 15.36 12.16 -27.53
N LEU A 14 15.09 11.94 -26.24
CA LEU A 14 14.20 10.87 -25.80
C LEU A 14 12.74 11.23 -26.06
N LEU A 15 12.36 12.51 -25.91
CA LEU A 15 11.02 12.97 -26.26
C LEU A 15 10.74 12.82 -27.75
N ASP A 16 11.69 13.22 -28.60
CA ASP A 16 11.59 13.08 -30.05
C ASP A 16 11.35 11.62 -30.46
N GLU A 17 12.05 10.68 -29.81
CA GLU A 17 11.85 9.24 -30.02
C GLU A 17 10.48 8.76 -29.52
N LEU A 18 10.07 9.13 -28.29
CA LEU A 18 8.77 8.74 -27.74
C LEU A 18 7.60 9.24 -28.59
N GLN A 19 7.73 10.45 -29.16
CA GLN A 19 6.74 11.04 -30.05
C GLN A 19 6.58 10.27 -31.37
N GLN A 20 7.53 9.41 -31.75
CA GLN A 20 7.33 8.51 -32.89
C GLN A 20 6.30 7.40 -32.60
N TYR A 21 6.09 7.07 -31.31
CA TYR A 21 5.18 6.02 -30.89
C TYR A 21 3.84 6.56 -30.35
N VAL A 22 3.88 7.67 -29.61
CA VAL A 22 2.69 8.24 -28.94
C VAL A 22 2.80 9.76 -28.88
N GLN A 23 1.74 10.48 -29.28
CA GLN A 23 1.68 11.95 -29.26
C GLN A 23 0.38 12.43 -28.62
N GLY A 24 0.45 13.41 -27.73
CA GLY A 24 -0.74 14.01 -27.09
C GLY A 24 -1.40 13.16 -25.98
N ASP A 25 -0.92 11.93 -25.76
CA ASP A 25 -1.49 10.99 -24.80
C ASP A 25 -0.60 10.78 -23.56
N TRP A 26 -1.21 10.20 -22.53
CA TRP A 26 -0.58 9.92 -21.24
C TRP A 26 -0.08 8.48 -21.19
N ILE A 27 1.24 8.29 -21.00
CA ILE A 27 1.86 6.96 -20.92
C ILE A 27 2.24 6.65 -19.47
N TYR A 28 1.86 5.47 -19.00
CA TYR A 28 2.33 4.95 -17.72
C TYR A 28 3.72 4.35 -17.87
N ILE A 29 4.69 4.88 -17.12
CA ILE A 29 6.03 4.28 -17.00
C ILE A 29 6.04 3.42 -15.73
N PRO A 30 6.15 2.08 -15.85
CA PRO A 30 6.22 1.21 -14.71
C PRO A 30 7.49 1.48 -13.90
N ALA A 31 7.37 1.42 -12.57
CA ALA A 31 8.55 1.45 -11.71
C ALA A 31 9.49 0.29 -12.05
N MET A 32 10.80 0.55 -11.98
CA MET A 32 11.83 -0.48 -12.16
C MET A 32 11.58 -1.66 -11.21
N LYS A 33 11.88 -2.88 -11.68
CA LYS A 33 11.78 -4.09 -10.86
C LYS A 33 12.65 -3.89 -9.60
N GLY A 34 12.05 -4.06 -8.42
CA GLY A 34 12.71 -3.80 -7.12
C GLY A 34 12.48 -2.39 -6.54
N ALA A 35 12.12 -1.39 -7.35
CA ALA A 35 11.76 -0.06 -6.88
C ALA A 35 10.26 0.08 -6.52
N ARG A 36 9.46 -0.96 -6.82
CA ARG A 36 8.09 -1.06 -6.31
C ARG A 36 8.14 -1.28 -4.81
N LYS A 37 8.03 -0.17 -4.07
CA LYS A 37 7.65 -0.23 -2.66
C LYS A 37 6.35 -1.02 -2.54
N ALA A 38 6.31 -1.96 -1.61
CA ALA A 38 5.10 -2.72 -1.37
C ALA A 38 3.96 -1.78 -0.96
N TRP A 39 2.72 -2.16 -1.25
CA TRP A 39 1.56 -1.35 -0.92
C TRP A 39 1.57 -0.97 0.58
N GLY A 40 1.41 0.33 0.86
CA GLY A 40 1.43 0.87 2.23
C GLY A 40 2.81 1.23 2.80
N GLU A 41 3.93 1.01 2.08
CA GLU A 41 5.28 1.42 2.55
C GLU A 41 5.55 2.92 2.42
N ARG A 42 4.97 3.63 1.44
CA ARG A 42 5.17 5.10 1.32
C ARG A 42 4.37 5.90 2.33
N SER A 43 3.24 5.37 2.80
CA SER A 43 2.32 6.08 3.70
C SER A 43 2.44 5.65 5.16
N GLY A 44 3.31 4.66 5.48
CA GLY A 44 3.40 4.07 6.82
C GLY A 44 2.17 3.23 7.22
N SER A 45 1.13 3.18 6.38
CA SER A 45 -0.12 2.48 6.67
C SER A 45 0.08 0.98 6.88
N ARG A 46 1.04 0.37 6.16
CA ARG A 46 1.36 -1.05 6.35
C ARG A 46 1.92 -1.33 7.75
N GLU A 47 2.76 -0.44 8.25
CA GLU A 47 3.37 -0.57 9.57
C GLU A 47 2.35 -0.32 10.68
N ALA A 48 1.51 0.70 10.54
CA ALA A 48 0.41 0.96 11.47
C ALA A 48 -0.56 -0.23 11.57
N LEU A 49 -0.89 -0.85 10.43
CA LEU A 49 -1.72 -2.06 10.41
C LEU A 49 -1.02 -3.26 11.06
N ARG A 50 0.29 -3.42 10.85
CA ARG A 50 1.09 -4.48 11.47
C ARG A 50 1.08 -4.36 13.00
N LEU A 51 1.39 -3.16 13.52
CA LEU A 51 1.42 -2.88 14.95
C LEU A 51 0.04 -3.12 15.60
N ARG A 52 -1.03 -2.60 14.99
CA ARG A 52 -2.41 -2.85 15.47
C ARG A 52 -2.74 -4.34 15.49
N ASN A 53 -2.38 -5.08 14.44
CA ASN A 53 -2.68 -6.50 14.37
C ASN A 53 -1.88 -7.32 15.41
N GLU A 54 -0.65 -6.91 15.73
CA GLU A 54 0.14 -7.48 16.83
C GLU A 54 -0.48 -7.21 18.20
N GLU A 55 -0.96 -5.98 18.42
CA GLU A 55 -1.69 -5.62 19.65
C GLU A 55 -2.97 -6.46 19.82
N ILE A 56 -3.74 -6.65 18.75
CA ILE A 56 -4.94 -7.51 18.75
C ILE A 56 -4.59 -8.95 19.14
N ARG A 57 -3.52 -9.52 18.57
CA ARG A 57 -3.06 -10.87 18.91
C ARG A 57 -2.63 -10.97 20.37
N LEU A 58 -1.86 -9.99 20.85
CA LEU A 58 -1.39 -9.96 22.23
C LEU A 58 -2.56 -9.87 23.21
N ALA A 59 -3.52 -8.98 22.97
CA ALA A 59 -4.71 -8.84 23.81
C ALA A 59 -5.58 -10.10 23.80
N TYR A 60 -5.69 -10.79 22.66
CA TYR A 60 -6.35 -12.09 22.57
C TYR A 60 -5.65 -13.16 23.42
N THR A 61 -4.31 -13.26 23.34
CA THR A 61 -3.53 -14.21 24.17
C THR A 61 -3.64 -13.92 25.68
N ARG A 62 -3.99 -12.68 26.05
CA ARG A 62 -4.26 -12.27 27.44
C ARG A 62 -5.71 -12.51 27.87
N GLY A 63 -6.52 -13.19 27.04
CA GLY A 63 -7.87 -13.61 27.39
C GLY A 63 -8.99 -12.66 26.95
N ARG A 64 -8.71 -11.62 26.14
CA ARG A 64 -9.80 -10.83 25.55
C ARG A 64 -10.55 -11.62 24.48
N SER A 65 -11.87 -11.52 24.48
CA SER A 65 -12.71 -12.17 23.47
C SER A 65 -12.66 -11.44 22.12
N ILE A 66 -13.05 -12.11 21.04
CA ILE A 66 -13.08 -11.52 19.70
C ILE A 66 -14.10 -10.36 19.66
N GLU A 67 -15.20 -10.48 20.39
CA GLU A 67 -16.24 -9.44 20.50
C GLU A 67 -15.70 -8.17 21.19
N GLN A 68 -14.93 -8.34 22.27
CA GLN A 68 -14.29 -7.21 22.96
C GLN A 68 -13.28 -6.50 22.05
N LEU A 69 -12.46 -7.27 21.32
CA LEU A 69 -11.47 -6.73 20.39
C LEU A 69 -12.13 -6.05 19.18
N SER A 70 -13.23 -6.61 18.67
CA SER A 70 -14.04 -6.03 17.60
C SER A 70 -14.56 -4.65 17.99
N SER A 71 -15.13 -4.53 19.19
CA SER A 71 -15.60 -3.25 19.73
C SER A 71 -14.45 -2.26 19.97
N GLN A 72 -13.37 -2.69 20.63
CA GLN A 72 -12.23 -1.84 20.97
C GLN A 72 -11.55 -1.22 19.74
N PHE A 73 -11.34 -2.02 18.69
CA PHE A 73 -10.61 -1.59 17.49
C PHE A 73 -11.54 -1.09 16.36
N GLY A 74 -12.86 -1.09 16.57
CA GLY A 74 -13.84 -0.69 15.55
C GLY A 74 -13.80 -1.58 14.31
N LEU A 75 -13.51 -2.88 14.49
CA LEU A 75 -13.34 -3.83 13.40
C LEU A 75 -14.49 -4.84 13.40
N ALA A 76 -14.93 -5.28 12.22
CA ALA A 76 -15.87 -6.38 12.12
C ALA A 76 -15.32 -7.65 12.80
N TYR A 77 -16.20 -8.47 13.36
CA TYR A 77 -15.86 -9.71 14.05
C TYR A 77 -14.94 -10.61 13.21
N ASP A 78 -15.32 -10.85 11.94
CA ASP A 78 -14.54 -11.69 11.03
C ASP A 78 -13.18 -11.11 10.69
N THR A 79 -13.04 -9.77 10.70
CA THR A 79 -11.74 -9.11 10.51
C THR A 79 -10.81 -9.42 11.68
N VAL A 80 -11.31 -9.31 12.91
CA VAL A 80 -10.53 -9.64 14.12
C VAL A 80 -10.19 -11.13 14.15
N LYS A 81 -11.17 -11.99 13.84
CA LYS A 81 -10.96 -13.44 13.71
C LYS A 81 -9.87 -13.75 12.69
N LYS A 82 -9.91 -13.11 11.51
CA LYS A 82 -8.89 -13.26 10.47
C LYS A 82 -7.51 -12.79 10.94
N ILE A 83 -7.43 -11.65 11.66
CA ILE A 83 -6.19 -11.14 12.23
C ILE A 83 -5.58 -12.12 13.24
N ILE A 84 -6.40 -12.77 14.07
CA ILE A 84 -5.94 -13.74 15.07
C ILE A 84 -5.44 -15.03 14.40
N TYR A 85 -6.20 -15.59 13.45
CA TYR A 85 -5.95 -16.94 12.92
C TYR A 85 -5.17 -17.01 11.60
N SER A 86 -5.00 -15.92 10.85
CA SER A 86 -4.19 -15.95 9.63
C SER A 86 -2.70 -15.97 9.95
N LYS A 87 -1.94 -16.86 9.32
CA LYS A 87 -0.47 -16.83 9.39
C LYS A 87 0.05 -15.54 8.76
N SER A 88 1.00 -14.89 9.45
CA SER A 88 1.73 -13.72 8.96
C SER A 88 2.69 -14.10 7.84
#